data_AF-A0A6L8UF21-F1
#
_entry.id   AF-A0A6L8UF21-F1
#
_cell.length_a   1.000
_cell.length_b   1.000
_cell.length_c   1.000
_cell.angle_alpha   90.00
_cell.angle_beta   90.00
_cell.angle_gamma   90.00
#
_symmetry.space_group_name_H-M   'P 1'
#
loop_
_entity.id
_entity.type
_entity.pdbx_description
1 polymer ?
#
loop_
_entity_poly.entity_id
_entity_poly.type
_entity_poly.pdbx_seq_one_letter_code
_entity_poly.pdbx_strand_id
1 'polypeptide(L)'
;MLLSSCGLKCNECEYFNTTCTGCFEVKGSTFWAKEMMPGKVCPLFDCAVNRKNLEHCGGCSELPCSLFYDMKDPESSEEEHLKSIDERITLLRAN
;
A
#
# COMPACT_ATOMS: atom_id res chain seq x y z
N MET A 1 7.24 1.39 -14.02
CA MET A 1 7.26 0.65 -12.73
C MET A 1 5.82 0.36 -12.37
N LEU A 2 5.51 -0.84 -11.85
CA LEU A 2 4.14 -1.15 -11.45
C LEU A 2 4.01 -0.94 -9.94
N LEU A 3 3.28 0.10 -9.54
CA LEU A 3 3.10 0.47 -8.15
C LEU A 3 1.72 0.10 -7.65
N SER A 4 1.66 -0.29 -6.38
CA SER A 4 0.42 -0.32 -5.60
C SER A 4 -0.02 1.09 -5.23
N SER A 5 -1.27 1.23 -4.74
CA SER A 5 -1.81 2.51 -4.27
C SER A 5 -1.02 3.15 -3.14
N CYS A 6 -0.17 2.40 -2.45
CA CYS A 6 0.65 2.88 -1.34
C CYS A 6 2.15 2.90 -1.65
N GLY A 7 2.55 2.72 -2.91
CA GLY A 7 3.93 2.88 -3.38
C GLY A 7 4.79 1.61 -3.32
N LEU A 8 4.26 0.47 -2.84
CA LEU A 8 4.96 -0.81 -2.99
C LEU A 8 5.10 -1.17 -4.47
N LYS A 9 6.25 -1.72 -4.85
CA LYS A 9 6.55 -2.09 -6.23
C LYS A 9 6.08 -3.51 -6.51
N CYS A 10 4.93 -3.64 -7.15
CA CYS A 10 4.36 -4.94 -7.49
C CYS A 10 5.31 -5.77 -8.37
N ASN A 11 6.05 -5.14 -9.28
CA ASN A 11 7.00 -5.83 -10.15
C ASN A 11 8.27 -6.36 -9.43
N GLU A 12 8.50 -5.98 -8.17
CA GLU A 12 9.59 -6.50 -7.32
C GLU A 12 9.04 -7.41 -6.19
N CYS A 13 7.73 -7.68 -6.17
CA CYS A 13 7.06 -8.45 -5.13
C CYS A 13 6.88 -9.91 -5.56
N GLU A 14 7.33 -10.85 -4.71
CA GLU A 14 7.23 -12.30 -4.98
C GLU A 14 5.80 -12.83 -5.07
N TYR A 15 4.84 -12.14 -4.44
CA TYR A 15 3.43 -12.52 -4.46
C TYR A 15 2.71 -12.08 -5.74
N PHE A 16 3.28 -11.13 -6.49
CA PHE A 16 2.64 -10.59 -7.69
C PHE A 16 2.69 -11.60 -8.84
N ASN A 17 1.55 -11.82 -9.50
CA ASN A 17 1.31 -12.88 -10.50
C ASN A 17 1.45 -14.33 -9.98
N THR A 18 1.54 -14.53 -8.67
CA THR A 18 1.46 -15.86 -8.04
C THR A 18 0.17 -15.97 -7.22
N THR A 19 0.09 -15.27 -6.09
CA THR A 19 -1.07 -15.25 -5.18
C THR A 19 -1.81 -13.91 -5.20
N CYS A 20 -1.22 -12.87 -5.81
CA CYS A 20 -1.75 -11.51 -5.87
C CYS A 20 -1.75 -10.98 -7.32
N THR A 21 -2.84 -10.33 -7.74
CA THR A 21 -2.97 -9.65 -9.05
C THR A 21 -2.81 -8.14 -8.97
N GLY A 22 -2.44 -7.61 -7.80
CA GLY A 22 -2.27 -6.18 -7.53
C GLY A 22 -3.50 -5.54 -6.90
N CYS A 23 -3.29 -4.53 -6.05
CA CYS A 23 -4.34 -3.97 -5.21
C CYS A 23 -5.47 -3.29 -6.00
N PHE A 24 -5.17 -2.71 -7.18
CA PHE A 24 -6.18 -2.10 -8.02
C PHE A 24 -7.13 -3.14 -8.63
N GLU A 25 -6.59 -4.26 -9.12
CA GLU A 25 -7.38 -5.36 -9.70
C GLU A 25 -8.36 -5.94 -8.67
N VAL A 26 -7.88 -6.17 -7.45
CA VAL A 26 -8.70 -6.72 -6.36
C VAL A 26 -9.42 -5.65 -5.52
N LYS A 27 -9.36 -4.37 -5.93
CA LYS A 27 -9.99 -3.23 -5.23
C LYS A 27 -9.64 -3.16 -3.74
N GLY A 28 -8.38 -3.40 -3.42
CA GLY A 28 -7.83 -3.40 -2.06
C GLY A 28 -8.05 -4.70 -1.28
N SER A 29 -8.85 -5.66 -1.77
CA SER A 29 -9.02 -6.99 -1.17
C SER A 29 -7.89 -7.96 -1.56
N THR A 30 -6.66 -7.62 -1.22
CA THR A 30 -5.48 -8.52 -1.38
C THR A 30 -5.62 -9.77 -0.51
N PHE A 31 -4.82 -10.80 -0.80
CA PHE A 31 -4.86 -12.08 -0.06
C PHE A 31 -4.71 -11.86 1.45
N TRP A 32 -3.69 -11.11 1.88
CA TRP A 32 -3.45 -10.80 3.29
C TRP A 32 -4.56 -9.93 3.90
N ALA A 33 -5.11 -8.96 3.15
CA ALA A 33 -6.15 -8.08 3.67
C ALA A 33 -7.43 -8.85 3.96
N LYS A 34 -7.76 -9.85 3.14
CA LYS A 34 -8.91 -10.73 3.37
C LYS A 34 -8.79 -11.55 4.65
N GLU A 35 -7.56 -11.89 5.05
CA GLU A 35 -7.28 -12.71 6.22
C GLU A 35 -7.12 -11.86 7.49
N MET A 36 -6.43 -10.73 7.39
CA MET A 36 -5.98 -9.96 8.55
C MET A 36 -6.89 -8.77 8.89
N MET A 37 -7.67 -8.25 7.94
CA MET A 37 -8.47 -7.04 8.14
C MET A 37 -9.95 -7.38 8.36
N PRO A 38 -10.63 -6.80 9.37
CA PRO A 38 -12.06 -7.04 9.59
C PRO A 38 -12.93 -6.73 8.36
N GLY A 39 -12.59 -5.68 7.62
CA GLY A 39 -13.27 -5.26 6.39
C GLY A 39 -12.82 -6.00 5.13
N LYS A 40 -11.86 -6.93 5.22
CA LYS A 40 -11.29 -7.67 4.08
C LYS A 40 -10.71 -6.80 2.96
N VAL A 41 -10.36 -5.56 3.29
CA VAL A 41 -9.83 -4.54 2.38
C VAL A 41 -8.63 -3.87 3.06
N CYS A 42 -7.56 -3.64 2.31
CA CYS A 42 -6.39 -2.91 2.75
C CYS A 42 -6.76 -1.48 3.19
N PRO A 43 -6.44 -1.07 4.44
CA PRO A 43 -6.81 0.25 4.95
C PRO A 43 -6.28 1.43 4.13
N LEU A 44 -5.08 1.30 3.55
CA LEU A 44 -4.47 2.36 2.72
C LEU A 44 -5.17 2.50 1.36
N PHE A 45 -5.51 1.38 0.73
CA PHE A 45 -6.26 1.40 -0.53
C PHE A 45 -7.66 1.97 -0.29
N ASP A 46 -8.34 1.50 0.76
CA ASP A 46 -9.67 1.99 1.11
C ASP A 46 -9.68 3.50 1.41
N CYS A 47 -8.70 3.97 2.16
CA CYS A 47 -8.58 5.40 2.48
C CYS A 47 -8.33 6.25 1.22
N ALA A 48 -7.28 5.96 0.46
CA ALA A 48 -6.88 6.80 -0.67
C ALA A 48 -7.87 6.66 -1.84
N VAL A 49 -8.15 5.43 -2.28
CA VAL A 49 -8.87 5.17 -3.52
C VAL A 49 -10.38 5.14 -3.27
N ASN A 50 -10.86 4.30 -2.36
CA ASN A 50 -12.32 4.11 -2.20
C ASN A 50 -13.01 5.31 -1.53
N ARG A 51 -12.37 5.92 -0.52
CA ARG A 51 -12.99 6.99 0.29
C ARG A 51 -12.59 8.39 -0.15
N LYS A 52 -11.30 8.64 -0.36
CA LYS A 52 -10.81 9.98 -0.77
C LYS A 52 -10.84 10.19 -2.30
N ASN A 53 -11.17 9.16 -3.09
CA ASN A 53 -11.18 9.21 -4.57
C ASN A 53 -9.85 9.73 -5.16
N LEU A 54 -8.73 9.39 -4.53
CA LEU A 54 -7.39 9.64 -5.03
C LEU A 54 -6.92 8.44 -5.84
N GLU A 55 -6.04 8.67 -6.82
CA GLU A 55 -5.42 7.58 -7.58
C GLU A 55 -4.56 6.68 -6.67
N HIS A 56 -3.82 7.30 -5.75
CA HIS A 56 -2.99 6.63 -4.77
C HIS A 56 -2.68 7.56 -3.59
N CYS A 57 -2.02 7.03 -2.55
CA CYS A 57 -1.66 7.81 -1.37
C CYS A 57 -0.81 9.05 -1.69
N GLY A 58 -0.06 9.04 -2.80
CA GLY A 58 0.72 10.19 -3.29
C GLY A 58 -0.09 11.46 -3.56
N GLY A 59 -1.39 11.35 -3.86
CA GLY A 59 -2.28 12.49 -4.01
C GLY A 59 -2.74 13.11 -2.68
N CYS A 60 -2.42 12.48 -1.55
CA CYS A 60 -2.82 12.96 -0.23
C CYS A 60 -1.86 14.05 0.27
N SER A 61 -2.37 15.20 0.69
CA SER A 61 -1.57 16.27 1.30
C SER A 61 -0.97 15.86 2.65
N GLU A 62 -1.58 14.88 3.32
CA GLU A 62 -1.15 14.38 4.63
C GLU A 62 -0.12 13.24 4.52
N LEU A 63 0.27 12.79 3.31
CA LEU A 63 1.24 11.70 3.16
C LEU A 63 2.67 12.21 3.51
N PRO A 64 3.39 11.54 4.45
CA PRO A 64 2.99 10.34 5.20
C PRO A 64 2.13 10.65 6.44
N CYS A 65 0.97 9.98 6.54
CA CYS A 65 0.05 10.12 7.68
C CYS A 65 0.14 8.94 8.64
N SER A 66 -0.48 9.03 9.82
CA SER A 66 -0.47 7.96 10.84
C SER A 66 -0.87 6.61 10.28
N LEU A 67 -1.94 6.52 9.48
CA LEU A 67 -2.36 5.26 8.84
C LEU A 67 -1.26 4.63 7.97
N PHE A 68 -0.43 5.44 7.33
CA PHE A 68 0.69 4.96 6.52
C PHE A 68 1.83 4.40 7.39
N TYR A 69 2.07 5.02 8.54
CA TYR A 69 3.00 4.52 9.55
C TYR A 69 2.48 3.27 10.28
N ASP A 70 1.19 3.21 10.59
CA ASP A 70 0.57 2.11 11.32
C ASP A 70 0.53 0.82 10.47
N MET A 71 0.55 0.95 9.14
CA MET A 71 0.58 -0.19 8.22
C MET A 71 2.00 -0.74 8.04
N LYS A 72 2.55 -1.26 9.14
CA LYS A 72 3.82 -1.99 9.19
C LYS A 72 3.61 -3.47 8.85
N ASP A 73 4.53 -4.02 8.07
CA ASP A 73 4.62 -5.47 7.86
C ASP A 73 5.04 -6.16 9.17
N PRO A 74 4.27 -7.15 9.68
CA PRO A 74 4.62 -7.88 10.90
C PRO A 74 6.01 -8.55 10.86
N GLU A 75 6.50 -8.89 9.67
CA GLU A 75 7.79 -9.56 9.48
C GLU A 75 8.96 -8.58 9.35
N SER A 76 8.70 -7.28 9.22
CA SER A 76 9.75 -6.27 9.12
C SER A 76 10.18 -5.72 10.48
N SER A 77 11.45 -5.30 10.57
CA SER A 77 11.93 -4.45 11.67
C SER A 77 11.35 -3.03 11.57
N GLU A 78 11.52 -2.25 12.64
CA GLU A 78 11.21 -0.81 12.66
C GLU A 78 12.03 -0.05 11.61
N GLU A 79 13.32 -0.37 11.49
CA GLU A 79 14.24 0.29 10.56
C GLU A 79 13.87 0.03 9.10
N GLU A 80 13.59 -1.23 8.75
CA GLU A 80 13.13 -1.60 7.40
C GLU A 80 11.80 -0.92 7.05
N HIS A 81 10.90 -0.81 8.02
CA HIS A 81 9.61 -0.14 7.83
C HIS A 81 9.78 1.35 7.53
N LEU A 82 10.55 2.06 8.35
CA LEU A 82 10.81 3.48 8.16
C LEU A 82 11.51 3.75 6.81
N LYS A 83 12.50 2.93 6.47
CA LYS A 83 13.17 3.00 5.16
C LYS A 83 12.19 2.77 4.00
N SER A 84 11.32 1.77 4.11
CA SER A 84 10.28 1.49 3.11
C SER A 84 9.34 2.69 2.94
N ILE A 85 8.96 3.36 4.03
CA ILE A 85 8.12 4.56 3.98
C ILE A 85 8.78 5.67 3.15
N ASP A 86 10.05 5.98 3.41
CA ASP A 86 10.78 7.03 2.67
C ASP A 86 10.89 6.72 1.17
N GLU A 87 11.19 5.46 0.83
CA GLU A 87 11.25 5.01 -0.56
C GLU A 87 9.88 5.13 -1.25
N ARG A 88 8.82 4.68 -0.58
CA ARG A 88 7.44 4.72 -1.11
C ARG A 88 6.95 6.15 -1.30
N ILE A 89 7.24 7.06 -0.37
CA ILE A 89 6.88 8.49 -0.52
C ILE A 89 7.59 9.09 -1.73
N THR A 90 8.89 8.82 -1.89
CA THR A 90 9.67 9.32 -3.02
C THR A 90 9.06 8.86 -4.35
N LEU A 91 8.70 7.58 -4.46
CA LEU A 91 8.06 7.03 -5.66
C LEU A 91 6.67 7.63 -5.90
N LEU A 92 5.87 7.81 -4.85
CA LEU A 92 4.50 8.31 -4.92
C LEU A 92 4.40 9.82 -5.21
N ARG A 93 5.45 10.60 -4.94
CA ARG A 93 5.50 12.04 -5.24
C ARG A 93 6.13 12.34 -6.60
N ALA A 94 6.79 11.36 -7.20
CA ALA A 94 7.38 11.46 -8.53
C ALA A 94 6.39 11.07 -9.66
N ASN A 95 5.24 10.49 -9.31
CA ASN A 95 4.15 10.11 -10.21
C ASN A 95 2.87 10.82 -9.78
#